data_AF-A0A1F5J2S2-F1
#
_entry.id   AF-A0A1F5J2S2-F1
#
_cell.length_a   1.000
_cell.length_b   1.000
_cell.length_c   1.000
_cell.angle_alpha   90.00
_cell.angle_beta   90.00
_cell.angle_gamma   90.00
#
_symmetry.space_group_name_H-M   'P 1'
#
loop_
_entity.id
_entity.type
_entity.pdbx_description
1 polymer ?
#
loop_
_entity_poly.entity_id
_entity_poly.type
_entity_poly.pdbx_seq_one_letter_code
_entity_poly.pdbx_strand_id
1 'polypeptide(L)'
;MDNDSAANSIKAAFNLGVWMRQNEPGKDVFDAGRSLKETIYLNLRQPEEGQYPKDVVEANVRYLTEIALLAFVMSGICSYDPDLKDKIPYLIEKKLVSGSFIDEPGDYDGTVAGKEDGEYYAKPKAVGMN
;
A
#
# COMPACT_ATOMS: atom_id res chain seq x y z
N MET A 1 -17.99 -1.38 -12.37
CA MET A 1 -17.35 -0.08 -12.08
C MET A 1 -17.11 -0.09 -10.58
N ASP A 2 -16.11 -0.83 -10.09
CA ASP A 2 -16.09 -1.21 -8.65
C ASP A 2 -14.69 -1.25 -8.01
N ASN A 3 -13.63 -0.83 -8.72
CA ASN A 3 -12.27 -0.86 -8.18
C ASN A 3 -11.78 0.48 -7.60
N ASP A 4 -12.51 1.57 -7.85
CA ASP A 4 -12.06 2.91 -7.45
C ASP A 4 -12.22 3.16 -5.94
N SER A 5 -13.24 2.58 -5.30
CA SER A 5 -13.54 2.80 -3.87
C SER A 5 -12.45 2.25 -2.93
N ALA A 6 -12.00 1.01 -3.17
CA ALA A 6 -10.97 0.37 -2.36
C ALA A 6 -9.59 1.04 -2.56
N ALA A 7 -9.22 1.29 -3.83
CA ALA A 7 -7.98 1.99 -4.15
C ALA A 7 -7.93 3.40 -3.56
N ASN A 8 -9.06 4.13 -3.58
CA ASN A 8 -9.14 5.46 -2.97
C ASN A 8 -9.05 5.41 -1.45
N SER A 9 -9.64 4.41 -0.79
CA SER A 9 -9.53 4.21 0.65
C SER A 9 -8.10 3.91 1.09
N ILE A 10 -7.40 3.06 0.33
CA ILE A 10 -5.97 2.76 0.54
C ILE A 10 -5.12 4.01 0.36
N LYS A 11 -5.34 4.77 -0.72
CA LYS A 11 -4.63 6.05 -0.96
C LYS A 11 -4.88 7.06 0.16
N ALA A 12 -6.13 7.19 0.62
CA ALA A 12 -6.48 8.09 1.71
C ALA A 12 -5.78 7.70 3.02
N ALA A 13 -5.77 6.41 3.36
CA ALA A 13 -5.07 5.92 4.54
C ALA A 13 -3.54 6.15 4.45
N PHE A 14 -2.95 5.86 3.29
CA PHE A 14 -1.52 6.12 3.06
C PHE A 14 -1.19 7.61 3.23
N ASN A 15 -1.96 8.49 2.59
CA ASN A 15 -1.78 9.94 2.69
C ASN A 15 -1.96 10.45 4.12
N LEU A 16 -2.89 9.89 4.89
CA LEU A 16 -3.08 10.22 6.30
C LEU A 16 -1.82 9.92 7.13
N GLY A 17 -1.19 8.77 6.88
CA GLY A 17 0.08 8.40 7.52
C GLY A 17 1.23 9.36 7.19
N VAL A 18 1.39 9.73 5.91
CA VAL A 18 2.38 10.73 5.47
C VAL A 18 2.11 12.08 6.14
N TRP A 19 0.86 12.53 6.12
CA TRP A 19 0.46 13.81 6.72
C TRP A 19 0.78 13.85 8.21
N MET A 20 0.45 12.78 8.96
CA MET A 20 0.74 12.70 10.38
C MET A 20 2.24 12.81 10.66
N ARG A 21 3.09 12.14 9.86
CA ARG A 21 4.54 12.25 10.04
C ARG A 21 5.06 13.66 9.80
N GLN A 22 4.50 14.37 8.82
CA GLN A 22 4.92 15.73 8.47
C GLN A 22 4.45 16.77 9.49
N ASN A 23 3.27 16.60 10.08
CA ASN A 23 2.64 17.59 10.96
C ASN A 23 2.85 17.31 12.45
N GLU A 24 3.23 16.08 12.81
CA GLU A 24 3.52 15.69 14.20
C GLU A 24 4.96 15.12 14.32
N PRO A 25 5.99 15.93 14.00
CA PRO A 25 7.38 15.48 14.05
C PRO A 25 7.77 15.12 15.48
N GLY A 26 8.17 13.87 15.69
CA GLY A 26 8.55 13.34 17.01
C GLY A 26 7.52 12.43 17.65
N LYS A 27 6.30 12.32 17.08
CA LYS A 27 5.37 11.26 17.47
C LYS A 27 6.00 9.88 17.20
N ASP A 28 5.96 9.00 18.19
CA ASP A 28 6.45 7.63 18.04
C ASP A 28 5.43 6.75 17.29
N VAL A 29 5.88 5.57 16.87
CA VAL A 29 5.08 4.66 16.02
C VAL A 29 3.86 4.10 16.75
N PHE A 30 3.92 3.86 18.06
CA PHE A 30 2.79 3.32 18.82
C PHE A 30 1.70 4.36 19.00
N ASP A 31 2.08 5.59 19.34
CA ASP A 31 1.14 6.69 19.49
C ASP A 31 0.53 7.10 18.14
N ALA A 32 1.33 7.09 17.06
CA ALA A 32 0.81 7.25 15.70
C ALA A 32 -0.21 6.16 15.36
N GLY A 33 0.08 4.90 15.69
CA GLY A 33 -0.84 3.78 15.44
C GLY A 33 -2.18 3.94 16.14
N ARG A 34 -2.18 4.43 17.38
CA ARG A 34 -3.41 4.72 18.13
C ARG A 34 -4.22 5.84 17.46
N SER A 35 -3.59 6.98 17.17
CA SER A 35 -4.26 8.14 16.55
C SER A 35 -4.81 7.82 15.15
N LEU A 36 -4.05 7.08 14.34
CA LEU A 36 -4.47 6.66 13.00
C LEU A 36 -5.67 5.71 13.07
N LYS A 37 -5.63 4.72 13.97
CA LYS A 37 -6.74 3.78 14.17
C LYS A 37 -8.03 4.50 14.56
N GLU A 38 -7.95 5.43 15.51
CA GLU A 38 -9.10 6.23 15.95
C GLU A 38 -9.66 7.08 14.82
N THR A 39 -8.80 7.78 14.08
CA THR A 39 -9.20 8.62 12.95
C THR A 39 -9.87 7.81 11.83
N ILE A 40 -9.28 6.66 11.47
CA ILE A 40 -9.81 5.77 10.45
C ILE A 40 -11.15 5.17 10.90
N TYR A 41 -11.26 4.77 12.16
CA TYR A 41 -12.51 4.28 12.72
C TYR A 41 -13.62 5.33 12.63
N LEU A 42 -13.34 6.59 12.98
CA LEU A 42 -14.30 7.68 12.86
C LEU A 42 -14.70 7.97 11.41
N ASN A 43 -13.75 7.91 10.47
CA ASN A 43 -14.04 8.12 9.05
C ASN A 43 -14.87 6.99 8.42
N LEU A 44 -14.68 5.76 8.88
CA LEU A 44 -15.44 4.59 8.40
C LEU A 44 -16.81 4.47 9.05
N ARG A 45 -16.99 4.99 10.27
CA ARG A 45 -18.28 5.01 10.95
C ARG A 45 -19.15 6.11 10.30
N GLN A 46 -19.79 5.76 9.18
CA GLN A 46 -20.81 6.60 8.55
C GLN A 46 -21.93 6.92 9.56
N PRO A 47 -22.59 8.09 9.44
CA PRO A 47 -23.64 8.54 10.37
C PRO A 47 -24.88 7.64 10.41
N GLU A 48 -25.04 6.71 9.46
CA GLU A 48 -26.10 5.70 9.48
C GLU A 48 -25.63 4.46 10.25
N GLU A 49 -25.94 4.41 11.56
CA GLU A 49 -25.71 3.22 12.38
C GLU A 49 -26.37 1.98 11.74
N GLY A 50 -25.58 0.91 11.56
CA GLY A 50 -26.08 -0.40 11.13
C GLY A 50 -25.87 -0.76 9.65
N GLN A 51 -25.23 0.11 8.85
CA GLN A 51 -25.02 -0.17 7.42
C GLN A 51 -24.05 -1.34 7.14
N TYR A 52 -23.08 -1.57 8.03
CA TYR A 52 -22.09 -2.65 7.88
C TYR A 52 -21.92 -3.46 9.17
N PRO A 53 -21.69 -4.78 9.07
CA PRO A 53 -21.34 -5.61 10.21
C PRO A 53 -20.11 -5.09 10.95
N LYS A 54 -20.12 -5.19 12.29
CA LYS A 54 -19.06 -4.65 13.16
C LYS A 54 -17.68 -5.24 12.84
N ASP A 55 -17.63 -6.54 12.59
CA ASP A 55 -16.42 -7.28 12.18
C ASP A 55 -15.85 -6.79 10.85
N VAL A 56 -16.70 -6.45 9.88
CA VAL A 56 -16.28 -5.85 8.60
C VAL A 56 -15.66 -4.47 8.82
N VAL A 57 -16.27 -3.64 9.67
CA VAL A 57 -15.71 -2.32 10.02
C VAL A 57 -14.37 -2.49 10.73
N GLU A 58 -14.28 -3.37 11.72
CA GLU A 58 -13.04 -3.62 12.47
C GLU A 58 -11.91 -4.15 11.58
N ALA A 59 -12.21 -5.05 10.65
CA ALA A 59 -11.24 -5.57 9.68
C ALA A 59 -10.70 -4.47 8.76
N ASN A 60 -11.58 -3.61 8.22
CA ASN A 60 -11.20 -2.49 7.37
C ASN A 60 -10.39 -1.44 8.14
N VAL A 61 -10.79 -1.13 9.38
CA VAL A 61 -10.03 -0.21 10.26
C VAL A 61 -8.63 -0.75 10.48
N ARG A 62 -8.49 -2.03 10.81
CA ARG A 62 -7.18 -2.64 11.02
C ARG A 62 -6.32 -2.56 9.76
N TYR A 63 -6.85 -3.00 8.62
CA TYR A 63 -6.13 -3.00 7.36
C TYR A 63 -5.66 -1.59 6.96
N LEU A 64 -6.56 -0.60 6.98
CA LEU A 64 -6.21 0.77 6.63
C LEU A 64 -5.24 1.40 7.65
N THR A 65 -5.32 1.02 8.93
CA THR A 65 -4.35 1.47 9.95
C THR A 65 -2.96 0.95 9.64
N GLU A 66 -2.83 -0.31 9.22
CA GLU A 66 -1.55 -0.90 8.83
C GLU A 66 -0.95 -0.16 7.61
N ILE A 67 -1.77 0.18 6.61
CA ILE A 67 -1.37 1.00 5.46
C ILE A 67 -0.91 2.40 5.88
N ALA A 68 -1.66 3.06 6.76
CA ALA A 68 -1.31 4.39 7.23
C ALA A 68 -0.02 4.37 8.06
N LEU A 69 0.17 3.36 8.92
CA LEU A 69 1.40 3.20 9.70
C LEU A 69 2.61 2.94 8.82
N LEU A 70 2.45 2.12 7.78
CA LEU A 70 3.50 1.90 6.79
C LEU A 70 3.93 3.24 6.16
N ALA A 71 2.97 4.06 5.75
CA ALA A 71 3.25 5.37 5.16
C ALA A 71 3.93 6.35 6.16
N PHE A 72 3.50 6.35 7.42
CA PHE A 72 4.10 7.13 8.50
C PHE A 72 5.58 6.77 8.70
N VAL A 73 5.88 5.47 8.78
CA VAL A 73 7.25 4.97 8.95
C VAL A 73 8.10 5.26 7.72
N MET A 74 7.59 4.92 6.52
CA MET A 74 8.31 5.13 5.27
C MET A 74 8.67 6.59 5.03
N SER A 75 7.71 7.50 5.21
CA SER A 75 7.97 8.95 5.07
C SER A 75 9.02 9.44 6.06
N GLY A 76 9.03 8.91 7.28
CA GLY A 76 10.05 9.19 8.28
C GLY A 76 11.44 8.64 7.94
N ILE A 77 11.56 7.51 7.24
CA ILE A 77 12.85 6.97 6.80
C ILE A 77 13.34 7.72 5.55
N CYS A 78 12.47 7.92 4.57
CA CYS A 78 12.77 8.61 3.31
C CYS A 78 13.20 10.07 3.51
N SER A 79 12.87 10.69 4.65
CA SER A 79 13.40 12.03 4.99
C SER A 79 14.88 12.04 5.33
N TYR A 80 15.45 10.90 5.75
CA TYR A 80 16.88 10.76 6.04
C TYR A 80 17.68 10.20 4.86
N ASP A 81 17.05 9.39 4.02
CA ASP A 81 17.68 8.74 2.87
C ASP A 81 16.78 8.88 1.61
N PRO A 82 17.02 9.91 0.79
CA PRO A 82 16.29 10.11 -0.47
C PRO A 82 16.51 8.98 -1.48
N ASP A 83 17.67 8.33 -1.49
CA ASP A 83 17.96 7.24 -2.42
C ASP A 83 17.13 6.00 -2.06
N LEU A 84 16.86 5.78 -0.77
CA LEU A 84 15.93 4.74 -0.33
C LEU A 84 14.50 4.98 -0.82
N LYS A 85 14.05 6.24 -0.88
CA LYS A 85 12.72 6.60 -1.42
C LYS A 85 12.56 6.09 -2.84
N ASP A 86 13.58 6.25 -3.68
CA ASP A 86 13.53 5.82 -5.09
C ASP A 86 13.70 4.30 -5.23
N LYS A 87 14.37 3.66 -4.27
CA LYS A 87 14.56 2.20 -4.22
C LYS A 87 13.33 1.44 -3.71
N ILE A 88 12.49 2.06 -2.89
CA ILE A 88 11.31 1.43 -2.28
C ILE A 88 10.32 0.88 -3.33
N PRO A 89 9.88 1.65 -4.35
CA PRO A 89 8.98 1.13 -5.39
C PRO A 89 9.55 -0.11 -6.06
N TYR A 90 10.84 -0.08 -6.40
CA TYR A 90 11.55 -1.22 -6.98
C TYR A 90 11.56 -2.46 -6.06
N LEU A 91 11.77 -2.27 -4.75
CA LEU A 91 11.73 -3.37 -3.78
C LEU A 91 10.32 -3.95 -3.62
N ILE A 92 9.28 -3.10 -3.65
CA ILE A 92 7.88 -3.54 -3.61
C ILE A 92 7.56 -4.36 -4.86
N GLU A 93 7.88 -3.85 -6.05
CA GLU A 93 7.69 -4.57 -7.31
C GLU A 93 8.41 -5.92 -7.31
N LYS A 94 9.69 -5.95 -6.91
CA LYS A 94 10.44 -7.20 -6.79
C LYS A 94 9.80 -8.17 -5.81
N LYS A 95 9.28 -7.70 -4.68
CA LYS A 95 8.59 -8.56 -3.72
C LYS A 95 7.32 -9.15 -4.31
N LEU A 96 6.51 -8.33 -4.98
CA LEU A 96 5.27 -8.77 -5.64
C LEU A 96 5.55 -9.78 -6.75
N VAL A 97 6.59 -9.55 -7.56
CA VAL A 97 7.04 -10.48 -8.61
C VAL A 97 7.63 -11.77 -8.02
N SER A 98 8.39 -11.67 -6.91
CA SER A 98 8.95 -12.85 -6.21
C SER A 98 7.89 -13.70 -5.51
N GLY A 99 6.71 -13.13 -5.25
CA GLY A 99 5.56 -13.85 -4.68
C GLY A 99 4.67 -14.52 -5.72
N SER A 100 4.80 -14.13 -6.99
CA SER A 100 3.99 -14.67 -8.10
C SER A 100 4.66 -15.77 -8.91
N PHE A 101 5.93 -16.10 -8.65
CA PHE A 101 6.64 -17.20 -9.33
C PHE A 101 7.62 -17.89 -8.39
N ILE A 102 7.27 -19.08 -7.88
CA ILE A 102 8.26 -20.14 -7.74
C ILE A 102 8.42 -20.70 -9.15
N ASP A 103 9.25 -20.05 -9.95
CA ASP A 103 9.87 -20.63 -11.14
C ASP A 103 11.36 -20.34 -11.06
N GLU A 104 12.17 -21.33 -11.41
CA GLU A 104 13.60 -21.40 -11.11
C GLU A 104 14.42 -20.18 -11.62
N PRO A 105 15.49 -19.80 -10.89
CA PRO A 105 16.29 -18.59 -11.14
C PRO A 105 17.24 -18.73 -12.34
N GLY A 106 16.73 -19.09 -13.51
CA GLY A 106 17.52 -19.36 -14.72
C GLY A 106 17.68 -18.20 -15.69
N ASP A 107 16.63 -17.40 -15.94
CA ASP A 107 16.56 -16.59 -17.19
C ASP A 107 16.20 -15.11 -16.99
N TYR A 108 16.51 -14.49 -15.85
CA TYR A 108 16.23 -13.05 -15.67
C TYR A 108 17.41 -12.17 -16.10
N ASP A 109 17.38 -11.64 -17.32
CA ASP A 109 18.46 -10.83 -17.93
C ASP A 109 18.45 -9.33 -17.56
N GLY A 110 17.55 -8.91 -16.67
CA GLY A 110 17.50 -7.53 -16.19
C GLY A 110 16.92 -6.51 -17.17
N THR A 111 16.34 -6.92 -18.31
CA THR A 111 15.60 -6.01 -19.17
C THR A 111 14.14 -5.86 -18.72
N VAL A 112 13.75 -4.63 -18.33
CA VAL A 112 12.35 -4.28 -18.11
C VAL A 112 11.67 -4.24 -19.47
N ALA A 113 10.56 -4.99 -19.64
CA ALA A 113 9.80 -5.01 -20.87
C ALA A 113 9.41 -3.58 -21.29
N GLY A 114 9.66 -3.25 -22.56
CA GLY A 114 9.50 -1.92 -23.13
C GLY A 114 8.08 -1.36 -23.03
N LYS A 115 8.00 -0.03 -23.07
CA LYS A 115 6.76 0.75 -23.09
C LYS A 115 6.04 0.59 -24.43
N GLU A 116 4.78 0.20 -24.39
CA GLU A 116 3.79 0.54 -25.43
C GLU A 116 2.62 1.25 -24.75
N ASP A 117 2.23 2.40 -25.29
CA ASP A 117 1.04 3.19 -24.93
C ASP A 117 0.89 3.63 -23.46
N GLY A 118 2.00 3.77 -22.73
CA GLY A 118 2.02 4.47 -21.45
C GLY A 118 1.55 3.66 -20.22
N GLU A 119 1.23 2.38 -20.41
CA GLU A 119 0.91 1.46 -19.32
C GLU A 119 1.90 0.28 -19.29
N TYR A 120 2.32 -0.11 -18.08
CA TYR A 120 3.16 -1.29 -17.88
C TYR A 120 2.28 -2.54 -18.02
N TYR A 121 2.53 -3.36 -19.04
CA TYR A 121 1.87 -4.66 -19.17
C TYR A 121 2.87 -5.80 -19.05
N ALA A 122 2.59 -6.71 -18.11
CA ALA A 122 3.15 -8.06 -18.18
C ALA A 122 2.36 -8.82 -19.27
N LYS A 123 3.01 -9.21 -20.37
CA LYS A 123 2.40 -10.14 -21.32
C LYS A 123 2.22 -11.49 -20.60
N PRO A 124 1.01 -12.03 -20.45
CA PRO A 124 0.86 -13.40 -20.01
C PRO A 124 1.50 -14.28 -21.08
N LYS A 125 2.52 -15.07 -20.72
CA LYS A 125 2.98 -16.16 -21.58
C LYS A 125 1.77 -17.09 -21.73
N ALA A 126 1.28 -17.24 -22.96
CA ALA A 126 0.23 -18.21 -23.27
C ALA A 126 0.68 -19.57 -22.73
N VAL A 127 -0.07 -20.10 -21.75
CA VAL A 127 0.15 -21.46 -21.26
C VAL A 127 -0.24 -22.38 -22.42
N GLY A 128 0.77 -22.97 -23.07
CA GLY A 128 0.54 -24.02 -24.06
C GLY A 128 -0.23 -25.14 -23.39
N MET A 129 -1.46 -25.38 -23.86
CA MET A 129 -2.17 -26.62 -23.59
C MET A 129 -1.46 -27.72 -24.39
N ASN A 130 -0.72 -28.57 -23.69
CA ASN A 130 -0.35 -29.91 -24.16
C ASN A 130 -1.11 -30.92 -23.32
#